data_AF-A0A562V9J3-F1
#
_entry.id   AF-A0A562V9J3-F1
#
_cell.length_a   1.000
_cell.length_b   1.000
_cell.length_c   1.000
_cell.angle_alpha   90.00
_cell.angle_beta   90.00
_cell.angle_gamma   90.00
#
_symmetry.space_group_name_H-M   'P 1'
#
loop_
_entity.id
_entity.type
_entity.pdbx_description
1 polymer ?
#
loop_
_entity_poly.entity_id
_entity_poly.type
_entity_poly.pdbx_seq_one_letter_code
_entity_poly.pdbx_strand_id
1 'polypeptide(L)'
;MIGWIVMSAAAAVLAAAAILKAVDAAANRLEWPTGPVLLRWRIPVGLAVTGEVLAAVAVVVAPGRWTAAAVLAGAYGVLALAAHTLRGSQCACFGALGGRVTTWHVAADVAVIPVVAAAAALAGPAPAIPLRAGMVAVITAAVAGTVTVLSRRRRRIVRDSTSDCLRHAHHVRVLTLKGCSGCEALLTLRGGRGGAVVWHQVTGDDDPYARDADGQFPCAIVVDDEGRALCPPVWGLADIDDLLDRQTALALDGAG
;
A
#
# COMPACT_ATOMS: atom_id res chain seq x y z
N MET A 1 -21.09 10.51 24.34
CA MET A 1 -19.80 9.79 24.30
C MET A 1 -19.54 9.16 22.93
N ILE A 2 -20.54 8.49 22.33
CA ILE A 2 -20.45 7.81 21.03
C ILE A 2 -19.83 8.69 19.92
N GLY A 3 -20.25 9.95 19.79
CA GLY A 3 -19.67 10.85 18.78
C GLY A 3 -18.15 11.05 18.88
N TRP A 4 -17.60 11.10 20.10
CA TRP A 4 -16.15 11.21 20.30
C TRP A 4 -15.41 9.92 19.98
N ILE A 5 -16.04 8.76 20.19
CA ILE A 5 -15.47 7.46 19.82
C ILE A 5 -15.35 7.38 18.29
N VAL A 6 -16.38 7.77 17.54
CA VAL A 6 -16.37 7.76 16.07
C VAL A 6 -15.29 8.70 15.53
N MET A 7 -15.20 9.93 16.03
CA MET A 7 -14.15 10.87 15.62
C MET A 7 -12.75 10.37 15.99
N SER A 8 -12.58 9.74 17.17
CA SER A 8 -11.30 9.15 17.59
C SER A 8 -10.93 7.96 16.71
N ALA A 9 -11.90 7.15 16.27
CA ALA A 9 -11.67 6.05 15.36
C ALA A 9 -11.19 6.54 13.97
N ALA A 10 -11.81 7.60 13.43
CA ALA A 10 -11.38 8.22 12.18
C ALA A 10 -9.94 8.79 12.31
N ALA A 11 -9.65 9.52 13.38
CA ALA A 11 -8.30 10.01 13.66
C ALA A 11 -7.28 8.86 13.81
N ALA A 12 -7.68 7.76 14.46
CA ALA A 12 -6.83 6.60 14.66
C ALA A 12 -6.49 5.87 13.36
N VAL A 13 -7.40 5.85 12.38
CA VAL A 13 -7.13 5.32 11.04
C VAL A 13 -6.07 6.14 10.32
N LEU A 14 -6.13 7.47 10.40
CA LEU A 14 -5.08 8.35 9.85
C LEU A 14 -3.73 8.09 10.51
N ALA A 15 -3.69 8.00 11.85
CA ALA A 15 -2.46 7.70 12.58
C ALA A 15 -1.91 6.30 12.24
N ALA A 16 -2.77 5.29 12.12
CA ALA A 16 -2.36 3.95 11.70
C ALA A 16 -1.78 3.95 10.28
N ALA A 17 -2.43 4.64 9.35
CA ALA A 17 -1.96 4.81 7.98
C ALA A 17 -0.57 5.47 7.94
N ALA A 18 -0.36 6.53 8.73
CA ALA A 18 0.91 7.23 8.83
C ALA A 18 2.02 6.33 9.37
N ILE A 19 1.76 5.59 10.45
CA ILE A 19 2.72 4.64 11.04
C ILE A 19 3.11 3.57 10.01
N LEU A 20 2.14 2.96 9.35
CA LEU A 20 2.40 1.91 8.35
C LEU A 20 3.21 2.44 7.17
N LYS A 21 2.87 3.62 6.64
CA LYS A 21 3.65 4.29 5.60
C LYS A 21 5.09 4.55 6.05
N ALA A 22 5.29 5.07 7.27
CA ALA A 22 6.61 5.37 7.80
C ALA A 22 7.46 4.09 7.99
N VAL A 23 6.87 3.03 8.54
CA VAL A 23 7.54 1.73 8.75
C VAL A 23 7.93 1.10 7.41
N ASP A 24 7.03 1.12 6.42
CA ASP A 24 7.32 0.52 5.12
C ASP A 24 8.26 1.40 4.27
N ALA A 25 8.21 2.72 4.41
CA ALA A 25 9.18 3.62 3.81
C ALA A 25 10.58 3.37 4.36
N ALA A 26 10.72 3.28 5.70
CA ALA A 26 11.99 3.01 6.36
C ALA A 26 12.58 1.64 5.97
N ALA A 27 11.72 0.68 5.63
CA ALA A 27 12.13 -0.63 5.16
C ALA A 27 12.27 -0.74 3.63
N ASN A 28 12.17 0.37 2.88
CA ASN A 28 12.18 0.40 1.41
C ASN A 28 11.16 -0.55 0.74
N ARG A 29 10.04 -0.79 1.41
CA ARG A 29 8.92 -1.62 0.90
C ARG A 29 7.75 -0.78 0.40
N LEU A 30 7.82 0.54 0.53
CA LEU A 30 6.72 1.43 0.18
C LEU A 30 6.69 1.72 -1.32
N GLU A 31 5.62 1.32 -1.96
CA GLU A 31 5.34 1.66 -3.35
C GLU A 31 4.58 2.98 -3.42
N TRP A 32 5.32 4.07 -3.55
CA TRP A 32 4.74 5.40 -3.63
C TRP A 32 4.31 5.75 -5.06
N PRO A 33 3.15 6.40 -5.27
CA PRO A 33 2.74 6.81 -6.61
C PRO A 33 3.72 7.79 -7.25
N THR A 34 4.03 7.58 -8.53
CA THR A 34 4.92 8.45 -9.34
C THR A 34 4.20 9.58 -10.05
N GLY A 35 2.90 9.41 -10.27
CA GLY A 35 2.02 10.36 -10.92
C GLY A 35 1.61 11.51 -9.99
N PRO A 36 0.85 12.48 -10.52
CA PRO A 36 0.18 13.47 -9.68
C PRO A 36 -0.78 12.77 -8.71
N VAL A 37 -0.58 13.04 -7.42
CA VAL A 37 -1.34 12.42 -6.32
C VAL A 37 -2.50 13.29 -5.89
N LEU A 38 -2.33 14.61 -5.91
CA LEU A 38 -3.37 15.56 -5.54
C LEU A 38 -3.50 16.57 -6.67
N LEU A 39 -4.59 16.44 -7.45
CA LEU A 39 -4.81 17.20 -8.67
C LEU A 39 -3.70 16.99 -9.71
N ARG A 40 -2.66 17.85 -9.68
CA ARG A 40 -1.49 17.82 -10.57
C ARG A 40 -0.15 17.77 -9.82
N TRP A 41 -0.21 17.66 -8.49
CA TRP A 41 0.97 17.77 -7.64
C TRP A 41 1.47 16.39 -7.23
N ARG A 42 2.79 16.21 -7.28
CA ARG A 42 3.46 15.07 -6.65
C ARG A 42 3.60 15.35 -5.16
N ILE A 43 3.01 14.48 -4.34
CA ILE A 43 3.08 14.61 -2.88
C ILE A 43 4.15 13.66 -2.39
N PRO A 44 5.23 14.12 -1.73
CA PRO A 44 6.22 13.22 -1.16
C PRO A 44 5.63 12.45 0.03
N VAL A 45 6.10 11.22 0.25
CA VAL A 45 5.66 10.37 1.38
C VAL A 45 5.73 11.10 2.73
N GLY A 46 6.80 11.87 2.97
CA GLY A 46 6.98 12.60 4.22
C GLY A 46 5.88 13.63 4.46
N LEU A 47 5.40 14.31 3.41
CA LEU A 47 4.32 15.28 3.53
C LEU A 47 2.99 14.60 3.83
N ALA A 48 2.70 13.47 3.19
CA ALA A 48 1.50 12.69 3.46
C ALA A 48 1.47 12.15 4.89
N VAL A 49 2.57 11.53 5.35
CA VAL A 49 2.73 11.03 6.72
C VAL A 49 2.56 12.16 7.73
N THR A 50 3.20 13.31 7.50
CA THR A 50 3.10 14.48 8.38
C THR A 50 1.66 14.99 8.44
N GLY A 51 0.98 15.11 7.30
CA GLY A 51 -0.41 15.54 7.24
C GLY A 51 -1.36 14.63 8.01
N GLU A 52 -1.20 13.31 7.86
CA GLU A 52 -2.00 12.30 8.58
C GLU A 52 -1.77 12.37 10.10
N VAL A 53 -0.52 12.50 10.55
CA VAL A 53 -0.17 12.66 11.96
C VAL A 53 -0.74 13.96 12.53
N LEU A 54 -0.56 15.08 11.83
CA LEU A 54 -1.05 16.39 12.28
C LEU A 54 -2.58 16.40 12.39
N ALA A 55 -3.30 15.81 11.44
CA ALA A 55 -4.75 15.67 11.51
C ALA A 55 -5.19 14.84 12.73
N ALA A 56 -4.52 13.72 13.00
CA ALA A 56 -4.81 12.88 14.16
C ALA A 56 -4.53 13.62 15.49
N VAL A 57 -3.39 14.30 15.61
CA VAL A 57 -3.04 15.09 16.80
C VAL A 57 -4.02 16.26 17.00
N ALA A 58 -4.40 16.95 15.92
CA ALA A 58 -5.34 18.07 15.97
C ALA A 58 -6.71 17.65 16.53
N VAL A 59 -7.18 16.42 16.25
CA VAL A 59 -8.41 15.88 16.85
C VAL A 59 -8.27 15.65 18.35
N VAL A 60 -7.11 15.15 18.80
CA VAL A 60 -6.82 14.93 20.22
C VAL A 60 -6.84 16.24 21.00
N VAL A 61 -6.22 17.30 20.47
CA VAL A 61 -6.10 18.61 21.14
C VAL A 61 -7.23 19.58 20.80
N ALA A 62 -8.18 19.19 19.95
CA ALA A 62 -9.26 20.06 19.50
C ALA A 62 -10.06 20.65 20.69
N PRO A 63 -10.38 21.96 20.67
CA PRO A 63 -11.12 22.61 21.74
C PRO A 63 -12.59 22.15 21.82
N GLY A 64 -13.13 21.60 20.73
CA GLY A 64 -14.51 21.15 20.67
C GLY A 64 -14.79 20.16 19.54
N ARG A 65 -15.99 19.55 19.62
CA ARG A 65 -16.46 18.50 18.70
C ARG A 65 -16.52 18.95 17.24
N TRP A 66 -16.94 20.20 16.99
CA TRP A 66 -17.03 20.74 15.64
C TRP A 66 -15.66 21.01 15.02
N THR A 67 -14.69 21.49 15.80
CA THR A 67 -13.31 21.66 15.34
C THR A 67 -12.69 20.32 14.98
N ALA A 68 -12.86 19.30 15.83
CA ALA A 68 -12.39 17.94 15.54
C ALA A 68 -13.02 17.38 14.25
N ALA A 69 -14.34 17.52 14.09
CA ALA A 69 -15.02 17.06 12.88
C ALA A 69 -14.62 17.84 11.63
N ALA A 70 -14.39 19.15 11.71
CA ALA A 70 -13.93 19.96 10.58
C ALA A 70 -12.52 19.55 10.12
N VAL A 71 -11.60 19.30 11.06
CA VAL A 71 -10.25 18.78 10.75
C VAL A 71 -10.35 17.42 10.05
N LEU A 72 -11.15 16.49 10.59
CA LEU A 72 -11.36 15.18 9.98
C LEU A 72 -11.99 15.28 8.60
N ALA A 73 -13.06 16.08 8.44
CA ALA A 73 -13.72 16.29 7.16
C ALA A 73 -12.74 16.86 6.11
N GLY A 74 -11.90 17.82 6.49
CA GLY A 74 -10.86 18.37 5.62
C GLY A 74 -9.82 17.33 5.23
N ALA A 75 -9.28 16.59 6.20
CA ALA A 75 -8.27 15.55 5.96
C ALA A 75 -8.81 14.45 5.04
N TYR A 76 -9.99 13.90 5.35
CA TYR A 76 -10.64 12.88 4.52
C TYR A 76 -11.10 13.42 3.17
N GLY A 77 -11.47 14.69 3.06
CA GLY A 77 -11.76 15.33 1.77
C GLY A 77 -10.53 15.41 0.87
N VAL A 78 -9.37 15.76 1.43
CA VAL A 78 -8.08 15.74 0.70
C VAL A 78 -7.72 14.32 0.28
N LEU A 79 -7.87 13.34 1.17
CA LEU A 79 -7.63 11.93 0.86
C LEU A 79 -8.58 11.42 -0.24
N ALA A 80 -9.86 11.73 -0.16
CA ALA A 80 -10.84 11.37 -1.18
C ALA A 80 -10.49 11.96 -2.55
N LEU A 81 -10.03 13.22 -2.60
CA LEU A 81 -9.58 13.85 -3.84
C LEU A 81 -8.33 13.16 -4.38
N ALA A 82 -7.37 12.84 -3.52
CA ALA A 82 -6.17 12.11 -3.93
C ALA A 82 -6.48 10.69 -4.44
N ALA A 83 -7.34 9.97 -3.72
CA ALA A 83 -7.83 8.65 -4.12
C ALA A 83 -8.59 8.72 -5.45
N HIS A 84 -9.39 9.76 -5.67
CA HIS A 84 -10.07 9.95 -6.95
C HIS A 84 -9.08 10.11 -8.10
N THR A 85 -8.03 10.92 -7.93
CA THR A 85 -6.99 11.10 -8.95
C THR A 85 -6.13 9.85 -9.17
N LEU A 86 -5.97 9.02 -8.15
CA LEU A 86 -5.21 7.77 -8.19
C LEU A 86 -6.07 6.55 -8.56
N ARG A 87 -7.33 6.72 -8.98
CA ARG A 87 -8.23 5.61 -9.27
C ARG A 87 -7.61 4.66 -10.31
N GLY A 88 -7.60 3.36 -10.01
CA GLY A 88 -6.97 2.33 -10.84
C GLY A 88 -5.45 2.22 -10.68
N SER A 89 -4.80 3.20 -10.06
CA SER A 89 -3.36 3.17 -9.73
C SER A 89 -3.10 2.48 -8.39
N GLN A 90 -1.86 2.06 -8.15
CA GLN A 90 -1.43 1.52 -6.85
C GLN A 90 -1.48 2.61 -5.76
N CYS A 91 -1.92 2.26 -4.56
CA CYS A 91 -1.88 3.13 -3.38
C CYS A 91 -0.97 2.59 -2.29
N ALA A 92 -0.27 3.51 -1.63
CA ALA A 92 0.47 3.32 -0.38
C ALA A 92 -0.39 3.62 0.87
N CYS A 93 -1.72 3.59 0.76
CA CYS A 93 -2.66 4.12 1.74
C CYS A 93 -2.43 3.55 3.16
N PHE A 94 -2.04 2.27 3.26
CA PHE A 94 -1.66 1.61 4.52
C PHE A 94 -0.29 0.91 4.41
N GLY A 95 0.66 1.54 3.70
CA GLY A 95 1.98 0.94 3.48
C GLY A 95 2.01 -0.03 2.29
N ALA A 96 2.79 -1.10 2.42
CA ALA A 96 3.17 -2.07 1.38
C ALA A 96 2.09 -3.11 1.04
N LEU A 97 0.84 -2.87 1.41
CA LEU A 97 -0.30 -3.54 0.81
C LEU A 97 -0.63 -2.80 -0.48
N GLY A 98 0.15 -3.06 -1.53
CA GLY A 98 -0.02 -2.52 -2.89
C GLY A 98 -1.38 -2.91 -3.47
N GLY A 99 -2.42 -2.21 -3.05
CA GLY A 99 -3.78 -2.32 -3.56
C GLY A 99 -4.05 -1.22 -4.57
N ARG A 100 -4.83 -1.54 -5.61
CA ARG A 100 -5.37 -0.50 -6.50
C ARG A 100 -6.39 0.34 -5.77
N VAL A 101 -6.39 1.65 -6.01
CA VAL A 101 -7.48 2.52 -5.55
C VAL A 101 -8.74 2.18 -6.34
N THR A 102 -9.73 1.62 -5.66
CA THR A 102 -11.03 1.27 -6.24
C THR A 102 -12.04 2.38 -6.04
N THR A 103 -13.18 2.30 -6.75
CA THR A 103 -14.32 3.20 -6.51
C THR A 103 -14.81 3.11 -5.05
N TRP A 104 -14.75 1.93 -4.44
CA TRP A 104 -15.09 1.73 -3.03
C TRP A 104 -14.15 2.47 -2.08
N HIS A 105 -12.86 2.55 -2.41
CA HIS A 105 -11.91 3.33 -1.62
C HIS A 105 -12.29 4.81 -1.58
N VAL A 106 -12.54 5.40 -2.76
CA VAL A 106 -12.96 6.79 -2.88
C VAL A 106 -14.29 7.03 -2.13
N ALA A 107 -15.25 6.11 -2.29
CA ALA A 107 -16.54 6.22 -1.61
C ALA A 107 -16.39 6.15 -0.08
N ALA A 108 -15.49 5.30 0.42
CA ALA A 108 -15.21 5.18 1.85
C ALA A 108 -14.65 6.48 2.42
N ASP A 109 -13.65 7.09 1.77
CA ASP A 109 -13.07 8.36 2.21
C ASP A 109 -14.11 9.49 2.22
N VAL A 110 -14.94 9.57 1.17
CA VAL A 110 -16.03 10.57 1.08
C VAL A 110 -17.06 10.34 2.18
N ALA A 111 -17.43 9.09 2.48
CA ALA A 111 -18.44 8.77 3.47
C ALA A 111 -18.03 9.15 4.90
N VAL A 112 -16.73 9.26 5.20
CA VAL A 112 -16.28 9.71 6.52
C VAL A 112 -16.74 11.15 6.81
N ILE A 113 -16.84 12.01 5.81
CA ILE A 113 -17.22 13.42 5.96
C ILE A 113 -18.59 13.60 6.65
N PRO A 114 -19.71 13.06 6.12
CA PRO A 114 -21.00 13.14 6.80
C PRO A 114 -21.03 12.35 8.12
N VAL A 115 -20.26 11.26 8.24
CA VAL A 115 -20.19 10.47 9.48
C VAL A 115 -19.57 11.28 10.62
N VAL A 116 -18.48 12.01 10.39
CA VAL A 116 -17.85 12.83 11.44
C VAL A 116 -18.70 14.06 11.78
N ALA A 117 -19.44 14.61 10.82
CA ALA A 117 -20.40 15.68 11.07
C ALA A 117 -21.56 15.20 11.95
N ALA A 118 -22.15 14.04 11.65
CA ALA A 118 -23.17 13.42 12.48
C ALA A 118 -22.64 13.06 13.88
N ALA A 119 -21.41 12.54 13.95
CA ALA A 119 -20.74 12.25 15.21
C ALA A 119 -20.54 13.51 16.06
N ALA A 120 -20.18 14.65 15.46
CA ALA A 120 -20.11 15.92 16.18
C ALA A 120 -21.46 16.39 16.69
N ALA A 121 -22.55 16.20 15.94
CA ALA A 121 -23.90 16.53 16.41
C ALA A 121 -24.32 15.67 17.62
N LEU A 122 -23.91 14.40 17.65
CA LEU A 122 -24.21 13.44 18.73
C LEU A 122 -23.17 13.44 19.87
N ALA A 123 -22.07 14.19 19.72
CA ALA A 123 -21.02 14.24 20.72
C ALA A 123 -21.42 15.15 21.89
N GLY A 124 -21.14 14.74 23.12
CA GLY A 124 -21.27 15.61 24.30
C GLY A 124 -20.06 16.55 24.46
N PRO A 125 -19.87 17.13 25.65
CA PRO A 125 -18.65 17.86 26.00
C PRO A 125 -17.38 17.07 25.65
N ALA A 126 -16.32 17.79 25.27
CA ALA A 126 -15.05 17.17 24.92
C ALA A 126 -14.47 16.42 26.13
N PRO A 127 -14.09 15.14 26.00
CA PRO A 127 -13.38 14.44 27.05
C PRO A 127 -12.03 15.09 27.34
N ALA A 128 -11.43 14.77 28.48
CA ALA A 128 -10.07 15.20 28.77
C ALA A 128 -9.08 14.71 27.69
N ILE A 129 -8.04 15.50 27.42
CA ILE A 129 -7.03 15.19 26.39
C ILE A 129 -6.41 13.79 26.60
N PRO A 130 -6.02 13.36 27.82
CA PRO A 130 -5.43 12.03 28.02
C PRO A 130 -6.37 10.90 27.61
N LEU A 131 -7.67 11.04 27.84
CA LEU A 131 -8.66 10.03 27.46
C LEU A 131 -8.80 9.95 25.93
N ARG A 132 -8.82 11.10 25.24
CA ARG A 132 -8.84 11.16 23.76
C ARG A 132 -7.58 10.55 23.17
N ALA A 133 -6.41 10.91 23.70
CA ALA A 133 -5.13 10.35 23.28
C ALA A 133 -5.09 8.83 23.49
N GLY A 134 -5.56 8.34 24.64
CA GLY A 134 -5.67 6.91 24.93
C GLY A 134 -6.58 6.18 23.95
N MET A 135 -7.77 6.72 23.66
CA MET A 135 -8.69 6.14 22.65
C MET A 135 -8.03 6.05 21.27
N VAL A 136 -7.43 7.14 20.79
CA VAL A 136 -6.75 7.16 19.50
C VAL A 136 -5.61 6.14 19.48
N ALA A 137 -4.75 6.10 20.50
CA ALA A 137 -3.62 5.19 20.58
C ALA A 137 -4.05 3.70 20.56
N VAL A 138 -5.05 3.33 21.36
CA VAL A 138 -5.56 1.95 21.42
C VAL A 138 -6.17 1.53 20.08
N ILE A 139 -7.00 2.38 19.47
CA ILE A 139 -7.61 2.06 18.16
C ILE A 139 -6.54 2.01 17.07
N THR A 140 -5.57 2.92 17.08
CA THR A 140 -4.45 2.92 16.13
C THR A 140 -3.66 1.63 16.23
N ALA A 141 -3.31 1.19 17.44
CA ALA A 141 -2.60 -0.07 17.64
C ALA A 141 -3.41 -1.28 17.12
N ALA A 142 -4.72 -1.30 17.37
CA ALA A 142 -5.60 -2.35 16.87
C ALA A 142 -5.68 -2.36 15.32
N VAL A 143 -5.86 -1.20 14.69
CA VAL A 143 -5.93 -1.07 13.22
C VAL A 143 -4.58 -1.43 12.59
N ALA A 144 -3.48 -0.80 13.02
CA ALA A 144 -2.16 -1.07 12.48
C ALA A 144 -1.72 -2.53 12.70
N GLY A 145 -2.00 -3.09 13.88
CA GLY A 145 -1.74 -4.49 14.20
C GLY A 145 -2.54 -5.44 13.29
N THR A 146 -3.84 -5.20 13.11
CA THR A 146 -4.70 -6.02 12.23
C THR A 146 -4.19 -5.98 10.79
N VAL A 147 -3.91 -4.78 10.26
CA VAL A 147 -3.37 -4.62 8.90
C VAL A 147 -2.03 -5.35 8.74
N THR A 148 -1.15 -5.25 9.74
CA THR A 148 0.16 -5.93 9.73
C THR A 148 0.02 -7.45 9.78
N VAL A 149 -0.90 -7.98 10.58
CA VAL A 149 -1.15 -9.43 10.65
C VAL A 149 -1.72 -9.94 9.34
N LEU A 150 -2.70 -9.24 8.76
CA LEU A 150 -3.30 -9.60 7.48
C LEU A 150 -2.28 -9.53 6.34
N SER A 151 -1.43 -8.50 6.31
CA SER A 151 -0.39 -8.37 5.29
C SER A 151 0.65 -9.49 5.38
N ARG A 152 1.10 -9.82 6.60
CA ARG A 152 2.01 -10.96 6.83
C ARG A 152 1.38 -12.29 6.43
N ARG A 153 0.10 -12.51 6.76
CA ARG A 153 -0.61 -13.75 6.38
C ARG A 153 -0.73 -13.87 4.87
N ARG A 154 -1.10 -12.79 4.17
CA ARG A 154 -1.17 -12.75 2.70
C ARG A 154 0.19 -13.07 2.08
N ARG A 155 1.26 -12.44 2.55
CA ARG A 155 2.63 -12.69 2.07
C ARG A 155 3.07 -14.14 2.31
N ARG A 156 2.74 -14.74 3.47
CA ARG A 156 3.03 -16.16 3.73
C ARG A 156 2.32 -17.07 2.75
N ILE A 157 1.02 -16.87 2.52
CA ILE A 157 0.25 -17.69 1.56
C ILE A 157 0.87 -17.60 0.16
N VAL A 158 1.17 -16.39 -0.32
CA VAL A 158 1.82 -16.20 -1.63
C VAL A 158 3.19 -16.89 -1.65
N ARG A 159 4.00 -16.71 -0.60
CA ARG A 159 5.34 -17.31 -0.51
C ARG A 159 5.30 -18.83 -0.53
N ASP A 160 4.39 -19.46 0.21
CA ASP A 160 4.24 -20.91 0.28
C ASP A 160 3.82 -21.46 -1.08
N SER A 161 2.84 -20.82 -1.74
CA SER A 161 2.44 -21.18 -3.11
C SER A 161 3.60 -21.04 -4.10
N THR A 162 4.35 -19.95 -4.07
CA THR A 162 5.48 -19.73 -4.98
C THR A 162 6.63 -20.71 -4.73
N SER A 163 6.88 -21.12 -3.50
CA SER A 163 8.02 -22.00 -3.16
C SER A 163 7.85 -23.41 -3.74
N ASP A 164 6.60 -23.88 -3.88
CA ASP A 164 6.33 -25.19 -4.47
C ASP A 164 6.56 -25.20 -5.98
N CYS A 165 6.08 -24.17 -6.68
CA CYS A 165 6.28 -24.08 -8.13
C CYS A 165 7.69 -23.59 -8.53
N LEU A 166 8.43 -22.91 -7.65
CA LEU A 166 9.87 -22.64 -7.86
C LEU A 166 10.71 -23.90 -8.05
N ARG A 167 10.32 -25.03 -7.44
CA ARG A 167 11.03 -26.31 -7.63
C ARG A 167 10.99 -26.84 -9.06
N HIS A 168 10.01 -26.41 -9.84
CA HIS A 168 9.82 -26.81 -11.24
C HIS A 168 10.15 -25.65 -12.20
N ALA A 169 10.73 -24.57 -11.68
CA ALA A 169 10.97 -23.36 -12.45
C ALA A 169 12.22 -23.48 -13.32
N HIS A 170 12.07 -23.18 -14.61
CA HIS A 170 13.22 -23.04 -15.50
C HIS A 170 13.80 -21.63 -15.44
N HIS A 171 12.94 -20.61 -15.46
CA HIS A 171 13.35 -19.22 -15.33
C HIS A 171 12.25 -18.35 -14.71
N VAL A 172 12.61 -17.15 -14.27
CA VAL A 172 11.70 -16.10 -13.81
C VAL A 172 11.62 -15.02 -14.87
N ARG A 173 10.42 -14.77 -15.40
CA ARG A 173 10.16 -13.66 -16.31
C ARG A 173 9.76 -12.42 -15.51
N VAL A 174 10.53 -11.35 -15.60
CA VAL A 174 10.22 -10.06 -14.98
C VAL A 174 9.62 -9.14 -16.02
N LEU A 175 8.34 -8.82 -15.85
CA LEU A 175 7.59 -7.90 -16.69
C LEU A 175 7.72 -6.46 -16.15
N THR A 176 8.09 -5.56 -17.03
CA THR A 176 8.28 -4.13 -16.74
C THR A 176 7.47 -3.27 -17.69
N LEU A 177 7.18 -2.03 -17.30
CA LEU A 177 6.48 -1.05 -18.13
C LEU A 177 7.34 0.21 -18.26
N LYS A 178 7.31 0.87 -19.41
CA LYS A 178 8.00 2.15 -19.59
C LYS A 178 7.42 3.21 -18.64
N GLY A 179 8.29 3.93 -17.91
CA GLY A 179 7.89 5.00 -16.98
C GLY A 179 7.34 4.50 -15.63
N CYS A 180 7.44 3.20 -15.35
CA CYS A 180 7.16 2.61 -14.05
C CYS A 180 8.40 2.76 -13.16
N SER A 181 8.33 3.57 -12.10
CA SER A 181 9.49 3.78 -11.20
C SER A 181 9.91 2.51 -10.48
N GLY A 182 8.96 1.66 -10.09
CA GLY A 182 9.27 0.38 -9.46
C GLY A 182 10.07 -0.52 -10.41
N CYS A 183 9.78 -0.45 -11.70
CA CYS A 183 10.47 -1.17 -12.75
C CYS A 183 11.88 -0.62 -12.97
N GLU A 184 12.03 0.71 -13.03
CA GLU A 184 13.34 1.38 -13.16
C GLU A 184 14.24 1.13 -11.94
N ALA A 185 13.67 1.16 -10.73
CA ALA A 185 14.36 0.83 -9.49
C ALA A 185 14.80 -0.65 -9.49
N LEU A 186 13.90 -1.56 -9.86
CA LEU A 186 14.20 -2.99 -9.94
C LEU A 186 15.29 -3.29 -10.98
N LEU A 187 15.23 -2.65 -12.15
CA LEU A 187 16.28 -2.71 -13.18
C LEU A 187 17.61 -2.14 -12.68
N THR A 188 17.61 -1.07 -11.87
CA THR A 188 18.84 -0.53 -11.30
C THR A 188 19.45 -1.49 -10.27
N LEU A 189 18.61 -2.17 -9.48
CA LEU A 189 19.06 -3.10 -8.44
C LEU A 189 19.51 -4.46 -9.01
N ARG A 190 18.88 -4.94 -10.09
CA ARG A 190 19.04 -6.31 -10.59
C ARG A 190 19.29 -6.43 -12.10
N GLY A 191 19.03 -5.39 -12.88
CA GLY A 191 19.25 -5.36 -14.32
C GLY A 191 20.74 -5.50 -14.64
N GLY A 192 21.12 -6.65 -15.18
CA GLY A 192 22.52 -6.99 -15.49
C GLY A 192 23.10 -8.15 -14.66
N ARG A 193 22.38 -8.67 -13.66
CA ARG A 193 22.76 -9.94 -13.02
C ARG A 193 22.32 -11.11 -13.92
N GLY A 194 23.29 -11.76 -14.56
CA GLY A 194 23.07 -12.96 -15.38
C GLY A 194 22.60 -14.14 -14.53
N GLY A 195 21.64 -14.90 -15.07
CA GLY A 195 20.99 -16.04 -14.41
C GLY A 195 19.66 -16.37 -15.09
N ALA A 196 18.91 -17.32 -14.51
CA ALA A 196 17.59 -17.80 -14.96
C ALA A 196 16.48 -16.72 -14.86
N VAL A 197 16.76 -15.48 -15.25
CA VAL A 197 15.87 -14.31 -15.15
C VAL A 197 15.79 -13.64 -16.52
N VAL A 198 14.60 -13.59 -17.09
CA VAL A 198 14.33 -12.96 -18.39
C VAL A 198 13.55 -11.69 -18.17
N TRP A 199 14.11 -10.56 -18.57
CA TRP A 199 13.46 -9.26 -18.48
C TRP A 199 12.65 -8.99 -19.75
N HIS A 200 11.37 -8.64 -19.59
CA HIS A 200 10.51 -8.27 -20.71
C HIS A 200 9.86 -6.92 -20.41
N GLN A 201 9.94 -6.00 -21.36
CA GLN A 201 9.27 -4.71 -21.27
C GLN A 201 7.97 -4.77 -22.05
N VAL A 202 6.84 -4.71 -21.34
CA VAL A 202 5.50 -4.65 -21.94
C VAL A 202 5.33 -3.30 -22.63
N THR A 203 4.97 -3.33 -23.92
CA THR A 203 4.84 -2.12 -24.73
C THR A 203 3.41 -1.61 -24.89
N GLY A 204 2.40 -2.42 -24.54
CA GLY A 204 0.98 -2.08 -24.64
C GLY A 204 0.07 -3.29 -24.39
N ASP A 205 -1.24 -3.10 -24.54
CA ASP A 205 -2.25 -4.14 -24.25
C ASP A 205 -2.20 -5.34 -25.23
N ASP A 206 -1.62 -5.14 -26.41
CA ASP A 206 -1.42 -6.18 -27.42
C ASP A 206 -0.19 -7.07 -27.14
N ASP A 207 0.61 -6.75 -26.11
CA ASP A 207 1.74 -7.57 -25.70
C ASP A 207 1.22 -8.92 -25.14
N PRO A 208 1.77 -10.06 -25.60
CA PRO A 208 1.28 -11.38 -25.20
C PRO A 208 1.35 -11.62 -23.68
N TYR A 209 2.22 -10.91 -22.96
CA TYR A 209 2.41 -11.05 -21.52
C TYR A 209 1.74 -9.92 -20.72
N ALA A 210 1.08 -8.94 -21.37
CA ALA A 210 0.39 -7.85 -20.66
C ALA A 210 -0.68 -8.37 -19.68
N ARG A 211 -1.37 -9.46 -20.06
CA ARG A 211 -2.40 -10.09 -19.23
C ARG A 211 -1.84 -10.80 -18.01
N ASP A 212 -0.64 -11.34 -18.11
CA ASP A 212 -0.01 -12.08 -17.03
C ASP A 212 0.40 -11.16 -15.86
N ALA A 213 0.62 -9.86 -16.15
CA ALA A 213 0.87 -8.84 -15.14
C ALA A 213 -0.39 -8.42 -14.36
N ASP A 214 -1.59 -8.78 -14.83
CA ASP A 214 -2.88 -8.25 -14.35
C ASP A 214 -2.89 -6.71 -14.27
N GLY A 215 -2.16 -6.06 -15.19
CA GLY A 215 -1.93 -4.61 -15.26
C GLY A 215 -1.13 -4.01 -14.10
N GLN A 216 -0.40 -4.81 -13.33
CA GLN A 216 0.42 -4.36 -12.21
C GLN A 216 1.90 -4.57 -12.55
N PHE A 217 2.70 -3.52 -12.38
CA PHE A 217 4.13 -3.53 -12.70
C PHE A 217 4.94 -2.87 -11.57
N PRO A 218 6.17 -3.33 -11.27
CA PRO A 218 6.82 -4.52 -11.84
C PRO A 218 6.13 -5.81 -11.40
N CYS A 219 6.19 -6.83 -12.25
CA CYS A 219 5.63 -8.15 -12.01
C CYS A 219 6.70 -9.20 -12.31
N ALA A 220 6.78 -10.26 -11.51
CA ALA A 220 7.60 -11.41 -11.79
C ALA A 220 6.77 -12.69 -11.84
N ILE A 221 7.07 -13.53 -12.81
CA ILE A 221 6.34 -14.76 -13.10
C ILE A 221 7.33 -15.90 -13.20
N VAL A 222 7.07 -16.95 -12.43
CA VAL A 222 7.82 -18.19 -12.51
C VAL A 222 7.31 -18.97 -13.71
N VAL A 223 8.20 -19.37 -14.61
CA VAL A 223 7.83 -20.06 -15.86
C VAL A 223 8.56 -21.39 -16.04
N ASP A 224 7.89 -22.32 -16.71
CA ASP A 224 8.44 -23.61 -17.12
C ASP A 224 9.35 -23.46 -18.37
N ASP A 225 9.85 -24.59 -18.84
CA ASP A 225 10.64 -24.74 -20.07
C ASP A 225 9.85 -24.37 -21.34
N GLU A 226 8.54 -24.58 -21.32
CA GLU A 226 7.60 -24.19 -22.38
C GLU A 226 7.20 -22.70 -22.31
N GLY A 227 7.67 -21.98 -21.28
CA GLY A 227 7.43 -20.55 -21.08
C GLY A 227 6.04 -20.20 -20.50
N ARG A 228 5.31 -21.18 -19.97
CA ARG A 228 4.01 -21.03 -19.30
C ARG A 228 4.19 -20.64 -17.83
N ALA A 229 3.26 -19.84 -17.31
CA ALA A 229 3.27 -19.45 -15.91
C ALA A 229 2.95 -20.64 -14.99
N LEU A 230 3.84 -20.93 -14.05
CA LEU A 230 3.68 -21.99 -13.05
C LEU A 230 3.04 -21.51 -11.75
N CYS A 231 3.30 -20.25 -11.39
CA CYS A 231 2.82 -19.64 -10.15
C CYS A 231 1.95 -18.40 -10.46
N PRO A 232 1.09 -17.99 -9.51
CA PRO A 232 0.52 -16.65 -9.53
C PRO A 232 1.62 -15.58 -9.64
N PRO A 233 1.38 -14.49 -10.38
CA PRO A 233 2.32 -13.39 -10.49
C PRO A 233 2.67 -12.80 -9.12
N VAL A 234 3.94 -12.46 -8.95
CA VAL A 234 4.47 -11.76 -7.77
C VAL A 234 4.66 -10.30 -8.13
N TRP A 235 4.07 -9.41 -7.35
CA TRP A 235 4.17 -7.97 -7.56
C TRP A 235 5.01 -7.31 -6.48
N GLY A 236 5.65 -6.24 -6.90
CA GLY A 236 6.28 -5.30 -6.00
C GLY A 236 7.75 -5.57 -5.73
N LEU A 237 8.48 -4.49 -5.46
CA LEU A 237 9.94 -4.48 -5.55
C LEU A 237 10.57 -5.52 -4.61
N ALA A 238 10.19 -5.51 -3.33
CA ALA A 238 10.77 -6.38 -2.31
C ALA A 238 10.39 -7.86 -2.49
N ASP A 239 9.16 -8.15 -2.90
CA ASP A 239 8.70 -9.53 -3.05
C ASP A 239 9.28 -10.15 -4.34
N ILE A 240 9.48 -9.35 -5.40
CA ILE A 240 10.22 -9.77 -6.59
C ILE A 240 11.70 -9.98 -6.26
N ASP A 241 12.32 -9.09 -5.48
CA ASP A 241 13.72 -9.24 -5.06
C ASP A 241 13.98 -10.56 -4.32
N ASP A 242 13.11 -10.89 -3.35
CA ASP A 242 13.13 -12.16 -2.62
C ASP A 242 12.89 -13.38 -3.52
N LEU A 243 12.01 -13.26 -4.53
CA LEU A 243 11.78 -14.31 -5.52
C LEU A 243 13.05 -14.60 -6.32
N LEU A 244 13.71 -13.55 -6.81
CA LEU A 244 14.93 -13.67 -7.61
C LEU A 244 16.10 -14.25 -6.81
N ASP A 245 16.24 -13.86 -5.54
CA ASP A 245 17.26 -14.42 -4.63
C ASP A 245 17.01 -15.92 -4.38
N ARG A 246 15.75 -16.34 -4.19
CA ARG A 246 15.40 -17.76 -4.04
C ARG A 246 15.68 -18.58 -5.29
N GLN A 247 15.35 -18.06 -6.47
CA GLN A 247 15.65 -18.75 -7.73
C GLN A 247 17.16 -18.89 -7.95
N THR A 248 17.93 -17.87 -7.59
CA THR A 248 19.39 -17.90 -7.69
C THR A 248 19.97 -18.96 -6.74
N ALA A 249 19.46 -19.06 -5.51
CA ALA A 249 19.88 -20.10 -4.56
C ALA A 249 19.58 -21.52 -5.08
N LEU A 250 18.37 -21.76 -5.61
CA LEU A 250 17.99 -23.07 -6.17
C LEU A 250 18.84 -23.48 -7.37
N ALA A 251 19.19 -22.52 -8.24
CA ALA A 251 20.06 -22.78 -9.38
C ALA A 251 21.49 -23.17 -8.97
N LEU A 252 21.97 -22.66 -7.82
CA LEU A 252 23.27 -23.04 -7.27
C LEU A 252 23.24 -24.42 -6.60
N ASP A 253 22.16 -24.74 -5.88
CA ASP A 253 22.00 -26.04 -5.19
C ASP A 253 21.83 -27.21 -6.19
N GLY A 254 21.21 -26.98 -7.35
CA GLY A 254 21.05 -28.00 -8.40
C GLY A 254 22.29 -28.24 -9.28
N ALA A 255 23.35 -27.44 -9.12
CA ALA A 255 24.58 -27.53 -9.91
C ALA A 255 25.73 -28.28 -9.20
N GLY A 256 25.52 -28.73 -7.96
CA GLY A 256 26.46 -29.54 -7.17
C GLY A 256 26.10 -31.02 -7.15
#